data_AF-A0A7M3WG30-F1
#
_entry.id   AF-A0A7M3WG30-F1
#
_cell.length_a   1.000
_cell.length_b   1.000
_cell.length_c   1.000
_cell.angle_alpha   90.00
_cell.angle_beta   90.00
_cell.angle_gamma   90.00
#
_symmetry.space_group_name_H-M   'P 1'
#
loop_
_entity.id
_entity.type
_entity.pdbx_description
1 polymer ?
#
loop_
_entity_poly.entity_id
_entity_poly.type
_entity_poly.pdbx_seq_one_letter_code
_entity_poly.pdbx_strand_id
1 'polypeptide(L)'
;QISPSFPNALIGSGEQVSIPFSWRVTVEGTESLSCRILTPTQLVEEFSFGGGQFSSSSIEWTEAEEEGASTMMPALIALIVAAGIGGYFLLSIYTNTEEEVEDEDYQRTP
;
A
#
# COMPACT_ATOMS: atom_id res chain seq x y z
N GLN A 1 9.14 -16.31 2.07
CA GLN A 1 10.49 -15.98 2.59
C GLN A 1 10.43 -15.82 4.11
N ILE A 2 11.44 -16.32 4.83
CA ILE A 2 11.58 -16.20 6.28
C ILE A 2 12.87 -15.42 6.62
N SER A 3 12.84 -14.61 7.67
CA SER A 3 13.99 -13.81 8.13
C SER A 3 14.00 -13.70 9.67
N PRO A 4 15.12 -14.07 10.34
CA PRO A 4 16.32 -14.69 9.76
C PRO A 4 16.04 -16.11 9.23
N SER A 5 16.91 -16.64 8.36
CA SER A 5 16.72 -17.99 7.79
C SER A 5 16.80 -19.12 8.83
N PHE A 6 17.55 -18.89 9.91
CA PHE A 6 17.73 -19.83 11.02
C PHE A 6 17.59 -19.10 12.37
N PRO A 7 16.35 -18.80 12.79
CA PRO A 7 16.11 -18.16 14.07
C PRO A 7 16.59 -19.07 15.21
N ASN A 8 17.36 -18.51 16.15
CA ASN A 8 18.00 -19.26 17.22
C ASN A 8 18.05 -18.43 18.51
N ALA A 9 18.22 -19.13 19.64
CA ALA A 9 18.47 -18.54 20.94
C ALA A 9 19.29 -19.52 21.80
N LEU A 10 20.04 -18.98 22.77
CA LEU A 10 20.65 -19.76 23.84
C LEU A 10 19.61 -19.93 24.94
N ILE A 11 19.39 -21.16 25.41
CA ILE A 11 18.38 -21.49 26.42
C ILE A 11 19.09 -22.17 27.59
N GLY A 12 19.02 -21.56 28.77
CA GLY A 12 19.53 -22.12 30.03
C GLY A 12 18.59 -23.16 30.65
N SER A 13 19.06 -23.84 31.69
CA SER A 13 18.24 -24.81 32.42
C SER A 13 17.06 -24.14 33.12
N GLY A 14 15.84 -24.61 32.84
CA GLY A 14 14.61 -24.06 33.42
C GLY A 14 14.19 -22.70 32.83
N GLU A 15 14.88 -22.23 31.79
CA GLU A 15 14.61 -20.96 31.12
C GLU A 15 13.59 -21.15 29.99
N GLN A 16 12.75 -20.13 29.78
CA GLN A 16 11.87 -20.03 28.63
C GLN A 16 12.28 -18.81 27.80
N VAL A 17 12.50 -19.02 26.51
CA VAL A 17 12.92 -17.96 25.57
C VAL A 17 11.97 -17.93 24.38
N SER A 18 11.62 -16.72 23.95
CA SER A 18 10.86 -16.47 22.72
C SER A 18 11.79 -16.05 21.60
N ILE A 19 11.68 -16.71 20.44
CA ILE A 19 12.51 -16.42 19.27
C ILE A 19 11.66 -15.66 18.23
N PRO A 20 11.86 -14.34 18.06
CA PRO A 20 11.12 -13.58 17.06
C PRO A 20 11.68 -13.86 15.66
N PHE A 21 10.81 -14.10 14.70
CA PHE A 21 11.15 -14.15 13.28
C PHE A 21 10.00 -13.61 12.44
N SER A 22 10.33 -13.17 11.24
CA SER A 22 9.37 -12.66 10.26
C SER A 22 9.26 -13.62 9.10
N TRP A 23 8.07 -13.73 8.52
CA TRP A 23 7.85 -14.49 7.31
C TRP A 23 6.83 -13.76 6.44
N ARG A 24 6.97 -13.94 5.12
CA ARG A 24 6.10 -13.36 4.10
C ARG A 24 5.89 -14.37 2.99
N VAL A 25 4.71 -14.35 2.39
CA VAL A 25 4.40 -15.11 1.17
C VAL A 25 4.19 -14.15 0.02
N THR A 26 4.37 -14.66 -1.20
CA THR A 26 4.24 -13.87 -2.44
C THR A 26 2.96 -14.17 -3.19
N VAL A 27 2.14 -15.09 -2.68
CA VAL A 27 0.91 -15.56 -3.29
C VAL A 27 -0.20 -15.38 -2.28
N GLU A 28 -1.38 -14.99 -2.76
CA GLU A 28 -2.59 -14.93 -1.95
C GLU A 28 -3.04 -16.33 -1.52
N GLY A 29 -3.79 -16.38 -0.43
CA GLY A 29 -4.44 -17.57 0.07
C GLY A 29 -4.03 -17.93 1.50
N THR A 30 -4.45 -19.12 1.92
CA THR A 30 -4.25 -19.61 3.27
C THR A 30 -2.92 -20.34 3.40
N GLU A 31 -2.05 -19.85 4.26
CA GLU A 31 -0.71 -20.40 4.49
C GLU A 31 -0.46 -20.66 5.97
N SER A 32 0.43 -21.61 6.27
CA SER A 32 0.81 -21.97 7.65
C SER A 32 2.29 -22.31 7.74
N LEU A 33 2.86 -22.18 8.94
CA LEU A 33 4.24 -22.54 9.21
C LEU A 33 4.33 -23.89 9.89
N SER A 34 5.23 -24.75 9.40
CA SER A 34 5.65 -25.96 10.11
C SER A 34 7.06 -25.77 10.61
N CYS A 35 7.22 -25.79 11.93
CA CYS A 35 8.47 -25.56 12.63
C CYS A 35 8.95 -26.88 13.26
N ARG A 36 10.25 -27.14 13.17
CA ARG A 36 10.91 -28.23 13.88
C ARG A 36 12.10 -27.68 14.64
N ILE A 37 12.16 -27.98 15.94
CA ILE A 37 13.28 -27.56 16.78
C ILE A 37 14.50 -28.41 16.41
N LEU A 38 15.59 -27.75 16.05
CA LEU A 38 16.87 -28.40 15.78
C LEU A 38 17.75 -28.29 17.01
N THR A 39 18.04 -29.42 17.67
CA THR A 39 19.05 -29.46 18.73
C THR A 39 20.46 -29.41 18.13
N PRO A 40 21.48 -28.92 18.86
CA PRO A 40 22.85 -28.85 18.34
C PRO A 40 23.36 -30.20 17.82
N THR A 41 24.15 -30.19 16.73
CA THR A 41 24.63 -31.37 16.00
C THR A 41 25.60 -32.28 16.75
N GLN A 42 25.94 -31.96 18.00
CA GLN A 42 26.83 -32.78 18.84
C GLN A 42 26.08 -33.84 19.67
N LEU A 43 24.77 -33.96 19.47
CA LEU A 43 23.94 -34.95 20.15
C LEU A 43 23.82 -36.22 19.29
N VAL A 44 24.21 -37.35 19.88
CA VAL A 44 24.21 -38.68 19.25
C VAL A 44 22.78 -39.14 18.89
N GLU A 45 21.76 -38.60 19.55
CA GLU A 45 20.34 -38.91 19.30
C GLU A 45 19.49 -37.64 19.19
N GLU A 46 18.80 -37.50 18.05
CA GLU A 46 18.01 -36.31 17.65
C GLU A 46 16.79 -36.01 18.54
N PHE A 47 16.37 -36.95 19.41
CA PHE A 47 15.19 -36.82 20.26
C PHE A 47 15.48 -36.71 21.77
N SER A 48 16.76 -36.76 22.16
CA SER A 48 17.18 -36.88 23.57
C SER A 48 16.87 -35.65 24.44
N PHE A 49 16.60 -34.48 23.84
CA PHE A 49 16.34 -33.22 24.54
C PHE A 49 14.97 -32.58 24.24
N GLY A 50 13.98 -33.37 23.79
CA GLY A 50 12.60 -32.87 23.64
C GLY A 50 12.38 -32.02 22.39
N GLY A 51 13.07 -32.33 21.30
CA GLY A 51 12.81 -31.75 19.99
C GLY A 51 11.42 -32.15 19.48
N GLY A 52 10.56 -31.16 19.26
CA GLY A 52 9.20 -31.35 18.74
C GLY A 52 9.00 -30.69 17.39
N GLN A 53 7.93 -31.10 16.71
CA GLN A 53 7.36 -30.35 15.60
C GLN A 53 6.17 -29.55 16.11
N PHE A 54 6.07 -28.30 15.66
CA PHE A 54 4.96 -27.42 15.95
C PHE A 54 4.48 -26.78 14.64
N SER A 55 3.17 -26.73 14.44
CA SER A 55 2.59 -26.02 13.31
C SER A 55 1.84 -24.80 13.81
N SER A 56 2.00 -23.67 13.13
CA SER A 56 1.22 -22.47 13.42
C SER A 56 -0.23 -22.66 13.01
N SER A 57 -1.09 -21.76 13.50
CA SER A 57 -2.39 -21.54 12.88
C SER A 57 -2.24 -21.11 11.42
N SER A 58 -3.27 -21.39 10.62
CA SER A 58 -3.40 -20.88 9.27
C SER A 58 -3.66 -19.38 9.26
N ILE A 59 -2.98 -18.65 8.39
CA ILE A 59 -3.15 -17.22 8.16
C ILE A 59 -3.56 -17.03 6.70
N GLU A 60 -4.58 -16.21 6.47
CA GLU A 60 -5.04 -15.84 5.14
C GLU A 60 -4.32 -14.57 4.67
N TRP A 61 -3.70 -14.64 3.51
CA TRP A 61 -3.01 -13.55 2.86
C TRP A 61 -3.86 -13.05 1.69
N THR A 62 -4.21 -11.77 1.73
CA THR A 62 -4.90 -11.08 0.65
C THR A 62 -3.95 -10.05 0.05
N GLU A 63 -4.08 -9.76 -1.24
CA GLU A 63 -3.45 -8.59 -1.82
C GLU A 63 -3.86 -7.37 -1.01
N ALA A 64 -2.88 -6.53 -0.69
CA ALA A 64 -3.18 -5.25 -0.11
C ALA A 64 -3.94 -4.48 -1.19
N GLU A 65 -5.21 -4.17 -0.95
CA GLU A 65 -5.94 -3.23 -1.80
C GLU A 65 -5.07 -1.97 -1.86
N GLU A 66 -4.62 -1.61 -3.06
CA GLU A 66 -3.95 -0.35 -3.28
C GLU A 66 -5.00 0.73 -2.95
N GLU A 67 -4.97 1.27 -1.72
CA GLU A 67 -5.90 2.29 -1.26
C GLU A 67 -5.91 3.41 -2.31
N GLY A 68 -7.02 3.44 -3.04
CA GLY A 68 -7.15 4.05 -4.35
C GLY A 68 -6.33 5.32 -4.54
N ALA A 69 -5.27 5.21 -5.33
CA ALA A 69 -4.98 6.21 -6.35
C ALA A 69 -6.10 6.16 -7.41
N SER A 70 -7.35 6.38 -6.99
CA SER A 70 -8.49 6.47 -7.88
C SER A 70 -8.31 7.76 -8.67
N THR A 71 -7.62 7.63 -9.80
CA THR A 71 -7.21 8.73 -10.70
C THR A 71 -8.44 9.53 -11.18
N MET A 72 -9.63 8.94 -11.06
CA MET A 72 -10.91 9.58 -11.32
C MET A 72 -11.14 10.85 -10.51
N MET A 73 -10.86 10.87 -9.21
CA MET A 73 -11.11 12.05 -8.36
C MET A 73 -10.26 13.26 -8.76
N PRO A 74 -8.91 13.16 -8.86
CA PRO A 74 -8.09 14.28 -9.33
C PRO A 74 -8.38 14.67 -10.78
N ALA A 75 -8.74 13.72 -11.67
CA ALA A 75 -9.12 14.03 -13.04
C ALA A 75 -10.40 14.87 -13.13
N LEU A 76 -11.42 14.57 -12.32
CA LEU A 76 -12.66 15.36 -12.28
C LEU A 76 -12.43 16.78 -11.77
N ILE A 77 -11.59 16.94 -10.74
CA ILE A 77 -11.23 18.26 -10.21
C ILE A 77 -10.52 19.08 -11.28
N ALA A 78 -9.55 18.49 -11.99
CA ALA A 78 -8.83 19.18 -13.07
C ALA A 78 -9.77 19.64 -14.19
N LEU A 79 -10.76 18.82 -14.55
CA LEU A 79 -11.74 19.16 -15.59
C LEU A 79 -12.60 20.36 -15.18
N ILE A 80 -13.12 20.37 -13.94
CA ILE A 80 -13.94 21.49 -13.44
C ILE A 80 -13.14 22.80 -13.42
N VAL A 81 -11.89 22.76 -12.97
CA VAL A 81 -11.02 23.93 -12.93
C VAL A 81 -10.72 24.44 -14.35
N ALA A 82 -10.39 23.55 -15.28
CA ALA A 82 -10.15 23.91 -16.68
C ALA A 82 -11.39 24.52 -17.35
N ALA A 83 -12.57 23.94 -17.10
CA ALA A 83 -13.84 24.46 -17.61
C ALA A 83 -14.19 25.84 -17.01
N GLY A 84 -13.93 26.05 -15.72
CA GLY A 84 -14.17 27.33 -15.06
C GLY A 84 -13.28 28.45 -15.61
N ILE A 85 -11.97 28.20 -15.70
CA ILE A 85 -11.01 29.19 -16.22
C ILE A 85 -11.25 29.44 -17.71
N GLY A 86 -11.39 28.37 -18.50
CA GLY A 86 -11.64 28.47 -19.94
C GLY A 86 -12.97 29.16 -20.25
N GLY A 87 -14.03 28.82 -19.50
CA GLY A 87 -15.34 29.46 -19.62
C GLY A 87 -15.29 30.95 -19.29
N TYR A 88 -14.67 31.32 -18.18
CA TYR A 88 -14.50 32.73 -17.80
C TYR A 88 -13.71 33.52 -18.86
N PHE A 89 -12.62 32.95 -19.38
CA PHE A 89 -11.81 33.59 -20.40
C PHE A 89 -12.60 33.84 -21.69
N LEU A 90 -13.35 32.84 -22.17
CA LEU A 90 -14.21 32.99 -23.36
C LEU A 90 -15.31 34.04 -23.17
N LEU A 91 -15.96 34.05 -22.00
CA LEU A 91 -17.01 35.02 -21.68
C LEU A 91 -16.44 36.44 -21.56
N SER A 92 -15.26 36.59 -20.98
CA SER A 92 -14.57 37.88 -20.87
C SER A 92 -14.23 38.50 -22.23
N ILE A 93 -13.83 37.68 -23.20
CA ILE A 93 -13.56 38.15 -24.58
C ILE A 93 -14.87 38.60 -25.24
N TYR A 94 -15.94 37.82 -25.08
CA TYR A 94 -17.23 38.12 -25.68
C TYR A 94 -17.83 39.42 -25.14
N THR A 95 -17.88 39.59 -23.82
CA THR A 95 -18.43 40.80 -23.19
C THR A 95 -17.61 42.04 -23.52
N ASN A 96 -16.29 41.96 -23.53
CA ASN A 96 -15.43 43.10 -23.90
C ASN A 96 -15.62 43.49 -25.39
N THR A 97 -15.88 42.51 -26.26
CA THR A 97 -16.20 42.78 -27.68
C THR A 97 -17.56 43.48 -27.82
N GLU A 98 -18.57 43.12 -27.02
CA GLU A 98 -19.87 43.81 -27.02
C GLU A 98 -19.75 45.26 -26.53
N GLU A 99 -18.98 45.51 -25.46
CA GLU A 99 -18.74 46.86 -24.94
C GLU A 99 -18.03 47.75 -25.97
N GLU A 100 -17.00 47.25 -26.66
CA GLU A 100 -16.31 47.99 -27.74
C GLU A 100 -17.25 48.30 -28.93
N VAL A 101 -18.17 47.40 -29.27
CA VAL A 101 -19.13 47.59 -30.38
C VAL A 101 -20.22 48.59 -30.02
N GLU A 102 -20.70 48.62 -28.77
CA GLU A 102 -21.66 49.60 -28.30
C GLU A 102 -21.07 51.01 -28.28
N ASP A 103 -19.84 51.18 -27.78
CA ASP A 103 -19.16 52.48 -27.70
C ASP A 103 -18.87 53.10 -29.09
N GLU A 104 -18.53 52.28 -30.09
CA GLU A 104 -18.33 52.75 -31.47
C GLU A 104 -19.64 53.25 -32.14
N ASP A 105 -20.81 52.70 -31.78
CA ASP A 105 -22.10 53.12 -32.33
C ASP A 105 -22.55 54.49 -31.74
N TYR A 106 -22.28 54.73 -30.45
CA TYR A 106 -22.51 56.03 -29.81
C TYR A 106 -21.64 57.15 -30.39
N GLN A 107 -20.42 56.86 -30.85
CA GLN A 107 -19.53 57.86 -31.47
C GLN A 107 -19.87 58.20 -32.93
N ARG A 108 -20.80 57.46 -33.57
CA ARG A 108 -21.16 57.63 -34.98
C ARG A 108 -22.41 58.48 -35.22
N THR A 109 -23.16 58.80 -34.18
CA THR A 109 -24.28 59.75 -34.25
C THR A 109 -23.79 61.20 -34.12
N PRO A 110 -24.06 62.08 -35.09
CA PRO A 110 -23.59 63.48 -35.10
C PRO A 110 -24.29 64.38 -34.07
#